data_AF-A0A8R1IGV1-F1
#
_entry.id   AF-A0A8R1IGV1-F1
#
_cell.length_a   1.000
_cell.length_b   1.000
_cell.length_c   1.000
_cell.angle_alpha   90.00
_cell.angle_beta   90.00
_cell.angle_gamma   90.00
#
_symmetry.space_group_name_H-M   'P 1'
#
loop_
_entity.id
_entity.type
_entity.pdbx_description
1 polymer ?
#
loop_
_entity_poly.entity_id
_entity_poly.type
_entity_poly.pdbx_seq_one_letter_code
_entity_poly.pdbx_strand_id
1 'polypeptide(L)'
;NCQTEVLSWGVDSNVSVPPHYMTEASIIIEEMNYRGTYTVVSRLAGSVVVSIRRRRDNALIMPIRVAIAEVFRAQLDSPLCKKEVKQVVSIDQNRTVRLLSKGSCQFQFAMKQRIDLKEHPMRPSDEIMID
;
A
#
# COMPACT_ATOMS: atom_id res chain seq x y z
N ASN A 1 -1.36 -11.01 -2.66
CA ASN A 1 -2.28 -9.88 -2.85
C ASN A 1 -1.56 -8.83 -3.67
N CYS A 2 -1.92 -8.69 -4.94
CA CYS A 2 -1.52 -7.58 -5.79
C CYS A 2 -2.76 -6.71 -5.97
N GLN A 3 -2.66 -5.41 -5.67
CA GLN A 3 -3.72 -4.45 -5.95
C GLN A 3 -3.28 -3.60 -7.14
N THR A 4 -4.21 -3.34 -8.04
CA THR A 4 -4.01 -2.50 -9.22
C THR A 4 -5.01 -1.36 -9.13
N GLU A 5 -4.51 -0.14 -9.25
CA GLU A 5 -5.31 1.08 -9.33
C GLU A 5 -5.09 1.74 -10.69
N VAL A 6 -6.11 2.42 -11.20
CA VAL A 6 -6.07 3.09 -12.51
C VAL A 6 -6.09 4.59 -12.28
N LEU A 7 -5.16 5.29 -12.93
CA LEU A 7 -5.09 6.75 -12.94
C LEU A 7 -5.23 7.22 -14.40
N SER A 8 -6.18 8.12 -14.65
CA SER A 8 -6.39 8.74 -15.96
C SER A 8 -5.74 10.11 -16.00
N TRP A 9 -4.94 10.36 -17.03
CA TRP A 9 -4.22 11.61 -17.25
C TRP A 9 -4.71 12.24 -18.56
N GLY A 10 -4.96 13.54 -18.57
CA GLY A 10 -5.35 14.30 -19.75
C GLY A 10 -4.42 15.49 -19.93
N VAL A 11 -4.03 15.78 -21.18
CA VAL A 11 -3.19 16.93 -21.53
C VAL A 11 -3.77 17.58 -22.78
N ASP A 12 -4.10 18.86 -22.67
CA ASP A 12 -4.47 19.70 -23.81
C ASP A 12 -3.25 20.50 -24.24
N SER A 13 -2.81 20.35 -25.49
CA SER A 13 -1.65 21.05 -26.04
C SER A 13 -1.96 21.62 -27.42
N ASN A 14 -1.60 22.89 -27.62
CA ASN A 14 -1.70 23.56 -28.91
C ASN A 14 -0.36 23.44 -29.64
N VAL A 15 -0.38 22.83 -30.83
CA VAL A 15 0.82 22.62 -31.67
C VAL A 15 0.66 23.42 -32.95
N SER A 16 1.63 24.27 -33.27
CA SER A 16 1.68 25.00 -34.53
C SER A 16 2.53 24.22 -35.53
N VAL A 17 1.93 23.77 -36.64
CA VAL A 17 2.63 23.02 -37.68
C VAL A 17 3.05 23.98 -38.81
N PRO A 18 4.34 24.10 -39.13
CA PRO A 18 4.80 24.93 -40.25
C PRO A 18 4.30 24.41 -41.62
N PRO A 19 4.13 25.28 -42.63
CA PRO A 19 3.78 24.85 -43.98
C PRO A 19 4.81 23.85 -44.54
N HIS A 20 4.35 22.81 -45.24
CA HIS A 20 5.19 21.75 -45.85
C HIS A 20 5.99 20.89 -44.85
N TYR A 21 5.67 20.96 -43.55
CA TYR A 21 6.22 20.09 -42.52
C TYR A 21 5.13 19.20 -41.93
N MET A 22 5.54 18.05 -41.42
CA MET A 22 4.73 17.14 -40.62
C MET A 22 5.29 17.13 -39.19
N THR A 23 4.41 17.26 -38.20
CA THR A 23 4.76 17.19 -36.77
C THR A 23 4.19 15.91 -36.16
N GLU A 24 5.06 15.01 -35.72
CA GLU A 24 4.70 13.82 -34.95
C GLU A 24 4.65 14.17 -33.46
N ALA A 25 3.54 13.87 -32.79
CA ALA A 25 3.39 14.01 -31.34
C ALA A 25 3.41 12.63 -30.67
N SER A 26 4.46 12.33 -29.90
CA SER A 26 4.58 11.09 -29.13
C SER A 26 4.27 11.35 -27.66
N ILE A 27 3.34 10.58 -27.09
CA ILE A 27 3.09 10.59 -25.65
C ILE A 27 4.08 9.65 -24.98
N ILE A 28 4.88 10.19 -24.06
CA ILE A 28 5.86 9.43 -23.27
C ILE A 28 5.40 9.43 -21.81
N ILE A 29 5.21 8.23 -21.26
CA ILE A 29 4.93 8.01 -19.85
C ILE A 29 6.19 7.46 -19.19
N GLU A 30 6.71 8.19 -18.22
CA GLU A 30 7.84 7.74 -17.40
C GLU A 30 7.30 6.98 -16.20
N GLU A 31 7.68 5.71 -16.06
CA GLU A 31 7.29 4.86 -14.95
C GLU A 31 8.44 4.63 -13.98
N MET A 32 8.10 4.42 -12.71
CA MET A 32 9.06 4.05 -11.68
C MET A 32 8.67 2.71 -11.06
N ASN A 33 9.69 1.85 -10.90
CA ASN A 33 9.62 0.65 -10.08
C ASN A 33 10.23 0.94 -8.72
N TYR A 34 9.40 0.97 -7.69
CA TYR A 34 9.84 1.14 -6.32
C TYR A 34 9.85 -0.20 -5.59
N ARG A 35 10.92 -0.50 -4.87
CA ARG A 35 10.99 -1.59 -3.90
C ARG A 35 11.46 -1.02 -2.58
N GLY A 36 10.70 -1.24 -1.52
CA GLY A 36 11.00 -0.71 -0.19
C GLY A 36 10.71 -1.71 0.91
N THR A 37 11.23 -1.41 2.09
CA THR A 37 10.80 -2.04 3.33
C THR A 37 9.99 -1.03 4.13
N TYR A 38 9.02 -1.53 4.88
CA TYR A 38 8.16 -0.69 5.71
C TYR A 38 8.02 -1.29 7.10
N THR A 39 7.66 -0.44 8.06
CA THR A 39 7.33 -0.82 9.42
C THR A 39 5.98 -0.22 9.78
N VAL A 40 5.03 -1.07 10.18
CA VAL A 40 3.70 -0.67 10.66
C VAL A 40 3.66 -0.81 12.17
N VAL A 41 3.18 0.24 12.83
CA VAL A 41 2.90 0.22 14.26
C VAL A 41 1.39 0.13 14.45
N SER A 42 0.92 -1.02 14.93
CA SER A 42 -0.50 -1.23 15.26
C SER A 42 -0.70 -1.07 16.76
N ARG A 43 -1.81 -0.43 17.15
CA ARG A 43 -2.17 -0.23 18.56
C ARG A 43 -3.50 -0.92 18.85
N LEU A 44 -3.52 -1.72 19.91
CA LEU A 44 -4.68 -2.48 20.34
C LEU A 44 -5.02 -2.12 21.79
N ALA A 45 -6.26 -1.68 22.01
CA ALA A 45 -6.81 -1.34 23.32
C ALA A 45 -8.22 -1.92 23.46
N GLY A 46 -8.67 -2.08 24.70
CA GLY A 46 -10.00 -2.64 25.02
C GLY A 46 -9.92 -3.90 25.88
N SER A 47 -10.99 -4.68 25.87
CA SER A 47 -11.13 -5.88 26.71
C SER A 47 -11.55 -7.10 25.89
N VAL A 48 -11.05 -8.27 26.26
CA VAL A 48 -11.51 -9.56 25.75
C VAL A 48 -12.42 -10.20 26.79
N VAL A 49 -13.46 -10.89 26.33
CA VAL A 49 -14.35 -11.69 27.19
C VAL A 49 -14.07 -13.16 26.93
N VAL A 50 -13.56 -13.86 27.95
CA VAL A 50 -13.31 -15.30 27.93
C VAL A 50 -14.45 -16.02 28.63
N SER A 51 -15.17 -16.87 27.91
CA SER A 51 -16.26 -17.66 28.48
C SER A 51 -15.75 -19.01 28.98
N ILE A 52 -15.76 -19.21 30.30
CA ILE A 52 -15.48 -20.51 30.91
C ILE A 52 -16.72 -21.39 30.78
N ARG A 53 -16.57 -22.53 30.11
CA ARG A 53 -17.62 -23.52 29.91
C ARG A 53 -17.24 -24.86 30.51
N ARG A 54 -18.24 -25.58 31.02
CA ARG A 54 -18.06 -26.91 31.60
C ARG A 54 -17.81 -27.93 30.50
N ARG A 55 -16.75 -28.72 30.61
CA ARG A 55 -16.33 -29.65 29.54
C ARG A 55 -17.38 -30.70 29.16
N ARG A 56 -18.17 -31.19 30.12
CA ARG A 56 -19.09 -32.32 29.91
C ARG A 56 -20.34 -31.97 29.10
N ASP A 57 -20.87 -30.77 29.28
CA ASP A 57 -22.18 -30.34 28.74
C ASP A 57 -22.10 -28.95 28.07
N ASN A 58 -20.91 -28.37 27.98
CA ASN A 58 -20.63 -27.05 27.40
C ASN A 58 -21.42 -25.89 28.04
N ALA A 59 -21.99 -26.10 29.23
CA ALA A 59 -22.73 -25.10 29.96
C ALA A 59 -21.82 -23.92 30.33
N LEU A 60 -22.28 -22.69 30.09
CA LEU A 60 -21.56 -21.48 30.50
C LEU A 60 -21.50 -21.44 32.03
N ILE A 61 -20.28 -21.47 32.56
CA ILE A 61 -20.03 -21.33 34.00
C ILE A 61 -19.86 -19.86 34.34
N MET A 62 -18.93 -19.18 33.66
CA MET A 62 -18.56 -17.80 33.99
C MET A 62 -17.88 -17.09 32.81
N PRO A 63 -18.33 -15.88 32.43
CA PRO A 63 -17.55 -15.00 31.57
C PRO A 63 -16.55 -14.18 32.40
N ILE A 64 -15.30 -14.12 31.97
CA ILE A 64 -14.26 -13.24 32.51
C ILE A 64 -13.97 -12.14 31.50
N ARG A 65 -14.05 -10.89 31.92
CA ARG A 65 -13.61 -9.73 31.12
C ARG A 65 -12.22 -9.30 31.58
N VAL A 66 -11.27 -9.22 30.66
CA VAL A 66 -9.88 -8.83 30.95
C VAL A 66 -9.42 -7.78 29.95
N ALA A 67 -8.63 -6.79 30.39
CA ALA A 67 -8.04 -5.83 29.48
C ALA A 67 -7.01 -6.54 28.57
N ILE A 68 -7.03 -6.24 27.28
CA ILE A 68 -6.11 -6.88 26.32
C ILE A 68 -4.64 -6.62 26.69
N ALA A 69 -4.35 -5.44 27.24
CA ALA A 69 -3.01 -5.08 27.72
C ALA A 69 -2.54 -5.98 28.88
N GLU A 70 -3.43 -6.44 29.76
CA GLU A 70 -3.09 -7.37 30.84
C GLU A 70 -2.77 -8.76 30.33
N VAL A 71 -3.54 -9.24 29.34
CA VAL A 71 -3.28 -10.54 28.68
C VAL A 71 -1.90 -10.54 28.05
N PHE A 72 -1.56 -9.50 27.29
CA PHE A 72 -0.24 -9.38 26.67
C PHE A 72 0.87 -9.17 27.70
N ARG A 73 0.65 -8.40 28.76
CA ARG A 73 1.63 -8.23 29.85
C ARG A 73 1.96 -9.56 30.50
N ALA A 74 0.95 -10.34 30.89
CA ALA A 74 1.15 -11.67 31.46
C ALA A 74 1.95 -12.59 30.53
N GLN A 75 1.70 -12.52 29.22
CA GLN A 75 2.48 -13.27 28.24
C GLN A 75 3.92 -12.76 28.12
N LEU A 76 4.16 -11.46 28.14
CA LEU A 76 5.52 -10.87 28.03
C LEU A 76 6.38 -11.15 29.26
N ASP A 77 5.77 -11.19 30.44
CA ASP A 77 6.43 -11.50 31.71
C ASP A 77 6.67 -13.01 31.88
N SER A 78 5.96 -13.85 31.11
CA SER A 78 6.10 -15.31 31.17
C SER A 78 7.53 -15.76 30.79
N PRO A 79 8.10 -16.73 31.51
CA PRO A 79 9.38 -17.35 31.13
C PRO A 79 9.30 -18.11 29.80
N LEU A 80 8.08 -18.45 29.35
CA LEU A 80 7.82 -19.15 28.09
C LEU A 80 7.69 -18.19 26.90
N CYS A 81 7.78 -16.87 27.12
CA CYS A 81 7.65 -15.90 26.05
C CYS A 81 8.84 -15.99 25.08
N LYS A 82 8.54 -16.25 23.81
CA LYS A 82 9.54 -16.27 22.75
C LYS A 82 10.20 -14.89 22.62
N LYS A 83 11.52 -14.89 22.36
CA LYS A 83 12.29 -13.65 22.15
C LYS A 83 11.75 -12.85 20.97
N GLU A 84 11.32 -13.51 19.89
CA GLU A 84 10.73 -12.83 18.73
C GLU A 84 9.51 -11.97 19.11
N VAL A 85 8.67 -12.46 20.03
CA VAL A 85 7.48 -11.72 20.50
C VAL A 85 7.89 -10.48 21.30
N LYS A 86 8.88 -10.60 22.19
CA LYS A 86 9.38 -9.46 23.00
C LYS A 86 9.99 -8.34 22.15
N GLN A 87 10.48 -8.66 20.95
CA GLN A 87 11.07 -7.67 20.04
C GLN A 87 10.01 -6.86 19.28
N VAL A 88 8.79 -7.40 19.13
CA VAL A 88 7.75 -6.81 18.29
C VAL A 88 6.51 -6.37 19.06
N VAL A 89 6.43 -6.66 20.35
CA VAL A 89 5.29 -6.30 21.20
C VAL A 89 5.75 -5.50 22.41
N SER A 90 5.10 -4.37 22.67
CA SER A 90 5.28 -3.58 23.90
C SER A 90 3.94 -3.12 24.48
N ILE A 91 3.92 -2.73 25.76
CA ILE A 91 2.74 -2.12 26.39
C ILE A 91 3.00 -0.63 26.60
N ASP A 92 2.22 0.21 25.92
CA ASP A 92 2.26 1.66 26.05
C ASP A 92 1.32 2.10 27.18
N GLN A 93 1.80 2.94 28.10
CA GLN A 93 1.03 3.59 29.17
C GLN A 93 0.15 2.62 29.99
N ASN A 94 0.59 1.37 30.12
CA ASN A 94 -0.13 0.27 30.78
C ASN A 94 -1.54 -0.06 30.25
N ARG A 95 -1.97 0.50 29.12
CA ARG A 95 -3.35 0.39 28.61
C ARG A 95 -3.45 -0.09 27.18
N THR A 96 -2.40 0.09 26.38
CA THR A 96 -2.43 -0.16 24.94
C THR A 96 -1.30 -1.10 24.56
N VAL A 97 -1.62 -2.16 23.82
CA VAL A 97 -0.63 -3.05 23.24
C VAL A 97 -0.15 -2.43 21.93
N ARG A 98 1.17 -2.26 21.79
CA ARG A 98 1.82 -1.81 20.57
C ARG A 98 2.46 -3.02 19.88
N LEU A 99 2.11 -3.23 18.62
CA LEU A 99 2.62 -4.29 17.76
C LEU A 99 3.44 -3.67 16.63
N LEU A 100 4.64 -4.20 16.42
CA LEU A 100 5.56 -3.78 15.37
C LEU A 100 5.59 -4.84 14.27
N SER A 101 5.03 -4.52 13.11
CA SER A 101 5.09 -5.39 11.93
C SER A 101 6.07 -4.82 10.92
N LYS A 102 6.92 -5.66 10.34
CA LYS A 102 7.84 -5.27 9.26
C LYS A 102 7.44 -6.02 8.00
N GLY A 103 7.54 -5.35 6.87
CA GLY A 103 7.24 -5.93 5.58
C GLY A 103 8.06 -5.30 4.46
N SER A 104 7.86 -5.81 3.26
CA SER A 104 8.38 -5.24 2.03
C SER A 104 7.24 -4.93 1.06
N CYS A 105 7.44 -3.91 0.26
CA CYS A 105 6.52 -3.50 -0.79
C CYS A 105 7.25 -3.36 -2.11
N GLN A 106 6.50 -3.58 -3.19
CA GLN A 106 6.95 -3.33 -4.54
C GLN A 106 5.79 -2.66 -5.28
N PHE A 107 6.06 -1.50 -5.88
CA PHE A 107 5.09 -0.70 -6.62
C PHE A 107 5.65 -0.37 -7.99
N GLN A 108 4.79 -0.37 -9.00
CA GLN A 108 5.07 0.20 -10.30
C GLN A 108 4.01 1.26 -10.56
N PHE A 109 4.44 2.48 -10.86
CA PHE A 109 3.50 3.58 -11.09
C PHE A 109 4.09 4.62 -12.05
N ALA A 110 3.19 5.27 -12.78
CA ALA A 110 3.52 6.39 -13.65
C ALA A 110 3.93 7.61 -12.80
N MET A 111 5.05 8.23 -13.16
CA MET A 111 5.61 9.41 -12.50
C MET A 111 5.29 10.69 -13.25
N LYS A 112 5.36 10.64 -14.58
CA LYS A 112 5.27 11.82 -15.44
C LYS A 112 4.75 11.44 -16.81
N GLN A 113 3.98 12.35 -17.39
CA GLN A 113 3.60 12.33 -18.80
C GLN A 113 4.24 13.53 -19.49
N ARG A 114 4.80 13.33 -20.68
CA ARG A 114 5.25 14.41 -21.57
C ARG A 114 4.88 14.11 -23.02
N ILE A 115 4.77 15.16 -23.80
CA ILE A 115 4.55 15.09 -25.25
C ILE A 115 5.84 15.51 -25.93
N ASP A 116 6.38 14.64 -26.76
CA ASP A 116 7.52 14.95 -27.62
C ASP A 116 7.03 15.26 -29.02
N LEU A 117 7.44 16.42 -29.54
CA LEU A 117 7.12 16.85 -30.89
C LEU A 117 8.36 16.67 -31.77
N LYS A 118 8.21 16.00 -32.90
CA LYS A 118 9.25 15.87 -33.93
C LYS A 118 8.73 16.41 -35.25
N GLU A 119 9.48 17.34 -35.84
CA GLU A 119 9.11 17.98 -37.10
C GLU A 119 10.01 17.51 -38.23
N HIS A 120 9.39 17.13 -39.34
CA HIS A 120 10.09 16.67 -40.53
C HIS A 120 9.47 17.29 -41.79
N PRO A 121 10.28 17.66 -42.81
CA PRO A 121 9.76 18.10 -44.09
C PRO A 121 8.90 17.00 -44.72
N MET A 122 7.73 17.37 -45.27
CA MET A 122 6.89 16.42 -45.99
C MET A 122 7.58 16.00 -47.29
N ARG A 123 7.59 14.69 -47.55
CA ARG A 123 8.03 14.16 -48.84
C ARG A 123 6.85 14.14 -49.80
N PRO A 124 7.08 14.12 -51.12
CA PRO A 124 6.00 14.01 -52.11
C PRO A 124 5.15 12.74 -51.95
N SER A 125 5.69 11.69 -51.30
CA SER A 125 4.97 10.47 -50.94
C SER A 125 4.03 10.61 -49.75
N ASP A 126 4.20 11.68 -48.96
CA ASP A 126 3.48 11.93 -47.71
C ASP A 126 2.31 12.89 -47.93
N GLU A 127 2.05 13.30 -49.17
CA GLU A 127 0.81 13.98 -49.57
C GLU A 127 -0.35 13.01 -49.32
N ILE A 128 -0.96 13.15 -48.16
CA ILE A 128 -2.24 12.55 -47.86
C ILE A 128 -3.22 13.18 -48.85
N MET A 129 -3.68 12.40 -49.83
CA MET A 129 -4.82 12.77 -50.66
C MET A 129 -6.02 12.91 -49.72
N ILE A 130 -6.41 14.16 -49.47
CA ILE A 130 -7.66 14.48 -48.79
C ILE A 130 -8.73 14.52 -49.90
N ASP A 131 -9.64 13.55 -49.90
CA ASP A 131 -10.91 13.62 -50.64
C ASP A 131 -11.85 14.68 -50.01
#